data_AF-A0A935B529-F1
#
_entry.id   AF-A0A935B529-F1
#
_cell.length_a   1.000
_cell.length_b   1.000
_cell.length_c   1.000
_cell.angle_alpha   90.00
_cell.angle_beta   90.00
_cell.angle_gamma   90.00
#
_symmetry.space_group_name_H-M   'P 1'
#
loop_
_entity.id
_entity.type
_entity.pdbx_description
1 polymer ?
#
loop_
_entity_poly.entity_id
_entity_poly.type
_entity_poly.pdbx_seq_one_letter_code
_entity_poly.pdbx_strand_id
1 'polypeptide(L)'
;MTETKPKKTETRTKAWKRKAPAKNKPINIMVPESGSIEEAKKLLSDGVPGWDDLSKEQQTELAEIALAQSKMRQPVKVSLTRKPDGGMTIEMAGKSEALGLLKLQKTFAAISMEPVNARANELLTYLGSVNADNAPRYNAALSFIESMEPQNQAEVLLLVQMYLTHDAAIRALSQLGSAEWLPTAQMYGNLATKLLRTSQGQMETLGRMRRGGEQVVKHIHVDNRGGQAVIAESVTNGGSENGKIGEQSHATGAAGIGPALPGPNPLGQGVPIPGREREAALQDARRHESGRA
;
A
#
# COMPACT_ATOMS: atom_id res chain seq x y z
N MET A 1 69.56 26.67 -40.82
CA MET A 1 68.10 26.66 -41.03
C MET A 1 67.46 26.32 -39.71
N THR A 2 66.84 27.32 -39.10
CA THR A 2 66.33 27.33 -37.73
C THR A 2 64.99 26.59 -37.64
N GLU A 3 64.96 25.53 -36.82
CA GLU A 3 63.75 24.76 -36.50
C GLU A 3 62.73 25.63 -35.78
N THR A 4 61.53 25.78 -36.36
CA THR A 4 60.38 26.41 -35.72
C THR A 4 59.37 25.32 -35.36
N LYS A 5 59.43 24.84 -34.10
CA LYS A 5 58.40 23.96 -33.52
C LYS A 5 57.19 24.79 -33.05
N PRO A 6 55.95 24.36 -33.33
CA PRO A 6 54.75 25.13 -32.98
C PRO A 6 54.46 25.11 -31.47
N LYS A 7 54.03 26.28 -30.98
CA LYS A 7 53.71 26.64 -29.60
C LYS A 7 52.50 25.82 -29.11
N LYS A 8 52.70 24.93 -28.11
CA LYS A 8 51.60 24.24 -27.42
C LYS A 8 50.79 25.24 -26.60
N THR A 9 49.52 25.41 -26.94
CA THR A 9 48.54 26.18 -26.19
C THR A 9 48.09 25.36 -24.97
N GLU A 10 48.64 25.67 -23.80
CA GLU A 10 48.18 25.09 -22.53
C GLU A 10 46.83 25.69 -22.15
N THR A 11 45.74 24.97 -22.44
CA THR A 11 44.41 25.30 -21.94
C THR A 11 44.35 24.92 -20.46
N ARG A 12 44.61 25.89 -19.57
CA ARG A 12 44.37 25.78 -18.12
C ARG A 12 42.87 25.63 -17.85
N THR A 13 42.37 24.41 -17.84
CA THR A 13 41.06 24.11 -17.25
C THR A 13 41.17 24.21 -15.74
N LYS A 14 40.67 25.32 -15.17
CA LYS A 14 40.49 25.47 -13.72
C LYS A 14 39.47 24.43 -13.28
N ALA A 15 39.94 23.28 -12.80
CA ALA A 15 39.12 22.28 -12.13
C ALA A 15 38.45 22.93 -10.91
N TRP A 16 37.14 23.15 -11.00
CA TRP A 16 36.29 23.52 -9.88
C TRP A 16 36.38 22.38 -8.85
N LYS A 17 37.21 22.56 -7.81
CA LYS A 17 37.24 21.66 -6.67
C LYS A 17 35.86 21.69 -6.03
N ARG A 18 35.03 20.67 -6.31
CA ARG A 18 33.80 20.41 -5.55
C ARG A 18 34.20 20.23 -4.09
N LYS A 19 33.77 21.18 -3.25
CA LYS A 19 33.85 21.07 -1.79
C LYS A 19 33.17 19.74 -1.43
N ALA A 20 33.88 18.86 -0.73
CA ALA A 20 33.33 17.59 -0.27
C ALA A 20 32.00 17.85 0.47
N PRO A 21 30.95 17.02 0.28
CA PRO A 21 29.70 17.20 1.01
C PRO A 21 29.99 17.16 2.50
N ALA A 22 29.48 18.16 3.23
CA ALA A 22 29.57 18.22 4.68
C ALA A 22 29.11 16.87 5.25
N LYS A 23 29.90 16.32 6.19
CA LYS A 23 29.55 15.09 6.90
C LYS A 23 28.10 15.22 7.38
N ASN A 24 27.23 14.35 6.86
CA ASN A 24 25.79 14.37 7.08
C ASN A 24 25.53 14.06 8.56
N LYS A 25 25.66 15.07 9.43
CA LYS A 25 25.35 14.92 10.85
C LYS A 25 23.84 14.71 10.92
N PRO A 26 23.35 13.60 11.48
CA PRO A 26 21.91 13.36 11.55
C PRO A 26 21.27 14.53 12.31
N ILE A 27 20.27 15.16 11.68
CA ILE A 27 19.48 16.20 12.32
C ILE A 27 18.66 15.50 13.40
N ASN A 28 19.00 15.75 14.66
CA ASN A 28 18.27 15.18 15.79
C ASN A 28 17.21 16.20 16.24
N ILE A 29 16.01 16.08 15.69
CA ILE A 29 14.86 16.90 16.12
C ILE A 29 14.39 16.33 17.45
N MET A 30 14.74 17.00 18.55
CA MET A 30 14.22 16.66 19.86
C MET A 30 12.75 17.08 19.94
N VAL A 31 11.86 16.10 20.02
CA VAL A 31 10.43 16.33 20.20
C VAL A 31 10.17 16.57 21.69
N PRO A 32 9.65 17.74 22.10
CA PRO A 32 9.42 18.08 23.50
C PRO A 32 8.34 17.17 24.10
N GLU A 33 8.58 16.57 25.29
CA GLU A 33 7.65 15.59 25.91
C GLU A 33 6.28 16.19 26.28
N SER A 34 6.21 17.51 26.51
CA SER A 34 5.00 18.34 26.65
C SER A 34 5.41 19.81 26.76
N GLY A 35 4.53 20.76 26.38
CA GLY A 35 4.80 22.19 26.64
C GLY A 35 4.07 23.19 25.76
N SER A 36 4.37 24.47 25.97
CA SER A 36 3.99 25.60 25.11
C SER A 36 4.85 25.63 23.82
N ILE A 37 4.37 26.32 22.78
CA ILE A 37 5.15 26.58 21.55
C ILE A 37 6.50 27.25 21.89
N GLU A 38 6.57 28.07 22.93
CA GLU A 38 7.82 28.73 23.34
C GLU A 38 8.83 27.76 23.96
N GLU A 39 8.37 26.79 24.74
CA GLU A 39 9.23 25.74 25.31
C GLU A 39 9.74 24.79 24.21
N ALA A 40 8.88 24.49 23.24
CA ALA A 40 9.25 23.74 22.04
C ALA A 40 10.32 24.49 21.22
N LYS A 41 10.14 25.79 20.98
CA LYS A 41 11.15 26.63 20.28
C LYS A 41 12.49 26.63 21.01
N LYS A 42 12.48 26.73 22.34
CA LYS A 42 13.71 26.69 23.15
C LYS A 42 14.44 25.34 23.07
N LEU A 43 13.70 24.24 23.10
CA LEU A 43 14.29 22.90 22.96
C LEU A 43 14.81 22.65 21.54
N LEU A 44 14.11 23.17 20.53
CA LEU A 44 14.50 23.04 19.12
C LEU A 44 15.69 23.92 18.75
N SER A 45 15.83 25.12 19.34
CA SER A 45 17.00 25.98 19.13
C SER A 45 18.31 25.31 19.56
N ASP A 46 18.26 24.49 20.61
CA ASP A 46 19.44 23.79 21.14
C ASP A 46 19.80 22.57 20.27
N GLY A 47 18.85 22.00 19.53
CA GLY A 47 19.00 20.74 18.80
C GLY A 47 19.11 20.83 17.28
N VAL A 48 18.54 21.88 16.66
CA VAL A 48 18.44 22.03 15.21
C VAL A 48 19.61 22.86 14.66
N PRO A 49 20.52 22.29 13.84
CA PRO A 49 21.58 23.06 13.20
C PRO A 49 21.00 24.13 12.26
N GLY A 50 21.48 25.38 12.37
CA GLY A 50 20.99 26.49 11.54
C GLY A 50 19.65 27.07 12.00
N TRP A 51 19.24 26.83 13.25
CA TRP A 51 18.00 27.39 13.81
C TRP A 51 17.91 28.91 13.69
N ASP A 52 19.03 29.62 13.91
CA ASP A 52 19.10 31.08 13.85
C ASP A 52 18.95 31.63 12.43
N ASP A 53 19.14 30.79 11.40
CA ASP A 53 18.94 31.15 9.99
C ASP A 53 17.48 30.98 9.55
N LEU A 54 16.62 30.38 10.39
CA LEU A 54 15.20 30.19 10.10
C LEU A 54 14.39 31.47 10.37
N SER A 55 13.38 31.73 9.53
CA SER A 55 12.43 32.80 9.80
C SER A 55 11.59 32.52 11.05
N LYS A 56 11.00 33.56 11.65
CA LYS A 56 10.13 33.39 12.83
C LYS A 56 8.92 32.50 12.52
N GLU A 57 8.41 32.55 11.30
CA GLU A 57 7.33 31.68 10.81
C GLU A 57 7.81 30.23 10.74
N GLN A 58 8.98 29.96 10.14
CA GLN A 58 9.55 28.62 10.05
C GLN A 58 9.84 28.01 11.42
N GLN A 59 10.37 28.81 12.36
CA GLN A 59 10.59 28.37 13.75
C GLN A 59 9.27 28.05 14.46
N THR A 60 8.19 28.77 14.15
CA THR A 60 6.86 28.53 14.72
C THR A 60 6.25 27.26 14.15
N GLU A 61 6.29 27.10 12.82
CA GLU A 61 5.83 25.90 12.13
C GLU A 61 6.56 24.65 12.64
N LEU A 62 7.88 24.71 12.81
CA LEU A 62 8.67 23.58 13.33
C LEU A 62 8.27 23.23 14.77
N ALA A 63 8.06 24.24 15.62
CA ALA A 63 7.60 24.04 16.99
C ALA A 63 6.17 23.47 17.07
N GLU A 64 5.26 23.91 16.19
CA GLU A 64 3.90 23.38 16.09
C GLU A 64 3.90 21.92 15.65
N ILE A 65 4.69 21.57 14.62
CA ILE A 65 4.85 20.19 14.16
C ILE A 65 5.44 19.33 15.26
N ALA A 66 6.48 19.79 15.95
CA ALA A 66 7.10 19.04 17.05
C ALA A 66 6.10 18.83 18.21
N LEU A 67 5.31 19.84 18.57
CA LEU A 67 4.31 19.73 19.62
C LEU A 67 3.14 18.82 19.21
N ALA A 68 2.74 18.84 17.94
CA ALA A 68 1.75 17.89 17.42
C ALA A 68 2.28 16.46 17.47
N GLN A 69 3.56 16.25 17.13
CA GLN A 69 4.22 14.95 17.20
C GLN A 69 4.41 14.44 18.63
N SER A 70 4.60 15.32 19.62
CA SER A 70 4.71 14.86 21.02
C SER A 70 3.39 14.38 21.60
N LYS A 71 2.28 14.94 21.11
CA LYS A 71 0.92 14.47 21.43
C LYS A 71 0.57 13.16 20.73
N MET A 72 1.27 12.82 19.65
CA MET A 72 1.12 11.53 18.98
C MET A 72 1.72 10.43 19.85
N ARG A 73 1.14 9.22 19.78
CA ARG A 73 1.65 8.07 20.54
C ARG A 73 3.10 7.81 20.13
N GLN A 74 4.02 7.91 21.10
CA GLN A 74 5.41 7.55 20.85
C GLN A 74 5.55 6.03 20.78
N PRO A 75 5.95 5.50 19.61
CA PRO A 75 5.97 4.06 19.40
C PRO A 75 6.93 3.38 20.33
N VAL A 76 6.60 2.16 20.72
CA VAL A 76 7.48 1.35 21.55
C VAL A 76 8.79 1.08 20.81
N LYS A 77 9.92 1.34 21.49
CA LYS A 77 11.26 1.11 20.94
C LYS A 77 11.96 0.00 21.72
N VAL A 78 12.57 -0.91 20.97
CA VAL A 78 13.36 -2.02 21.49
C VAL A 78 14.78 -2.01 20.92
N SER A 79 15.72 -2.53 21.69
CA SER A 79 17.02 -2.98 21.23
C SER A 79 16.96 -4.48 20.91
N LEU A 80 17.73 -4.89 19.91
CA LEU A 80 17.91 -6.30 19.55
C LEU A 80 19.37 -6.67 19.76
N THR A 81 19.61 -7.74 20.49
CA THR A 81 20.94 -8.32 20.66
C THR A 81 20.92 -9.78 20.22
N ARG A 82 21.87 -10.18 19.37
CA ARG A 82 21.96 -11.56 18.90
C ARG A 82 22.55 -12.45 19.99
N LYS A 83 21.87 -13.56 20.29
CA LYS A 83 22.33 -14.53 21.28
C LYS A 83 23.44 -15.44 20.71
N PRO A 84 24.34 -15.97 21.56
CA PRO A 84 25.41 -16.88 21.13
C PRO A 84 24.90 -18.21 20.56
N ASP A 85 23.73 -18.68 21.03
CA ASP A 85 23.09 -19.95 20.65
C ASP A 85 22.21 -19.85 19.38
N GLY A 86 22.12 -18.66 18.79
CA GLY A 86 21.22 -18.38 17.68
C GLY A 86 19.86 -17.90 18.17
N GLY A 87 19.43 -16.74 17.69
CA GLY A 87 18.21 -16.06 18.12
C GLY A 87 18.48 -14.62 18.53
N MET A 88 17.41 -13.88 18.79
CA MET A 88 17.48 -12.48 19.20
C MET A 88 16.90 -12.33 20.61
N THR A 89 17.56 -11.56 21.45
CA THR A 89 16.97 -11.00 22.67
C THR A 89 16.39 -9.64 22.32
N ILE A 90 15.17 -9.40 22.81
CA ILE A 90 14.48 -8.12 22.69
C ILE A 90 14.53 -7.43 24.04
N GLU A 91 15.10 -6.24 24.10
CA GLU A 91 15.19 -5.43 25.30
C GLU A 91 14.47 -4.09 25.08
N MET A 92 13.85 -3.55 26.13
CA MET A 92 13.18 -2.25 26.04
C MET A 92 14.21 -1.12 26.01
N ALA A 93 14.11 -0.20 25.05
CA ALA A 93 15.05 0.92 24.94
C ALA A 93 14.76 2.08 25.94
N GLY A 94 13.67 2.00 26.71
CA GLY A 94 13.22 3.04 27.64
C GLY A 94 13.71 2.85 29.07
N LYS A 95 13.63 3.91 29.88
CA LYS A 95 14.04 3.89 31.31
C LYS A 95 13.18 3.00 32.21
N SER A 96 11.92 2.74 31.81
CA SER A 96 10.98 1.89 32.55
C SER A 96 10.62 0.68 31.70
N GLU A 97 11.10 -0.48 32.13
CA GLU A 97 10.81 -1.76 31.50
C GLU A 97 9.32 -2.11 31.58
N ALA A 98 8.69 -1.90 32.74
CA ALA A 98 7.26 -2.14 32.94
C ALA A 98 6.38 -1.30 31.99
N LEU A 99 6.72 -0.01 31.80
CA LEU A 99 6.02 0.82 30.82
C LEU A 99 6.23 0.29 29.40
N GLY A 100 7.44 -0.17 29.09
CA GLY A 100 7.76 -0.80 27.81
C GLY A 100 6.92 -2.03 27.52
N LEU A 101 6.78 -2.93 28.50
CA LEU A 101 5.97 -4.15 28.37
C LEU A 101 4.48 -3.83 28.18
N LEU A 102 3.93 -2.88 28.94
CA LEU A 102 2.54 -2.45 28.76
C LEU A 102 2.31 -1.79 27.39
N LYS A 103 3.29 -1.01 26.90
CA LYS A 103 3.23 -0.47 25.54
C LYS A 103 3.24 -1.58 24.49
N LEU A 104 4.10 -2.59 24.62
CA LEU A 104 4.11 -3.76 23.72
C LEU A 104 2.78 -4.50 23.73
N GLN A 105 2.25 -4.82 24.91
CA GLN A 105 0.94 -5.45 25.06
C GLN A 105 -0.15 -4.64 24.35
N LYS A 106 -0.14 -3.30 24.55
CA LYS A 106 -1.05 -2.39 23.86
C LYS A 106 -0.86 -2.40 22.33
N THR A 107 0.38 -2.33 21.83
CA THR A 107 0.69 -2.37 20.38
C THR A 107 0.10 -3.60 19.71
N PHE A 108 0.16 -4.75 20.38
CA PHE A 108 -0.38 -6.01 19.89
C PHE A 108 -1.79 -6.30 20.40
N ALA A 109 -2.55 -5.32 20.93
CA ALA A 109 -3.90 -5.50 21.47
C ALA A 109 -4.04 -6.74 22.38
N ALA A 110 -3.02 -7.02 23.19
CA ALA A 110 -2.84 -8.22 23.99
C ALA A 110 -2.91 -7.92 25.48
N ILE A 111 -3.37 -8.90 26.26
CA ILE A 111 -3.38 -8.85 27.74
C ILE A 111 -2.25 -9.67 28.37
N SER A 112 -1.49 -10.41 27.56
CA SER A 112 -0.35 -11.22 27.98
C SER A 112 0.78 -11.13 26.94
N MET A 113 1.98 -11.57 27.32
CA MET A 113 3.14 -11.55 26.43
C MET A 113 3.18 -12.72 25.44
N GLU A 114 2.36 -13.74 25.59
CA GLU A 114 2.38 -14.92 24.72
C GLU A 114 2.07 -14.60 23.24
N PRO A 115 0.94 -13.92 22.90
CA PRO A 115 0.70 -13.51 21.53
C PRO A 115 1.74 -12.50 21.03
N VAL A 116 2.22 -11.60 21.90
CA VAL A 116 3.28 -10.63 21.59
C VAL A 116 4.55 -11.36 21.13
N ASN A 117 5.00 -12.34 21.92
CA ASN A 117 6.19 -13.13 21.64
C ASN A 117 6.02 -13.97 20.37
N ALA A 118 4.84 -14.54 20.14
CA ALA A 118 4.56 -15.27 18.91
C ALA A 118 4.67 -14.37 17.66
N ARG A 119 4.10 -13.15 17.70
CA ARG A 119 4.19 -12.20 16.59
C ARG A 119 5.62 -11.67 16.41
N ALA A 120 6.33 -11.43 17.51
CA ALA A 120 7.73 -11.03 17.51
C ALA A 120 8.60 -12.07 16.81
N ASN A 121 8.43 -13.35 17.15
CA ASN A 121 9.16 -14.46 16.55
C ASN A 121 8.91 -14.58 15.04
N GLU A 122 7.66 -14.44 14.59
CA GLU A 122 7.36 -14.47 13.15
C GLU A 122 8.01 -13.32 12.38
N LEU A 123 7.89 -12.10 12.90
CA LEU A 123 8.52 -10.91 12.32
C LEU A 123 10.04 -11.10 12.25
N LEU A 124 10.68 -11.53 13.34
CA LEU A 124 12.12 -11.74 13.38
C LEU A 124 12.58 -12.90 12.50
N THR A 125 11.81 -13.98 12.42
CA THR A 125 12.09 -15.11 11.53
C THR A 125 12.08 -14.67 10.07
N TYR A 126 11.04 -13.94 9.66
CA TYR A 126 10.98 -13.37 8.32
C TYR A 126 12.14 -12.40 8.07
N LEU A 127 12.34 -11.42 8.95
CA LEU A 127 13.39 -10.43 8.81
C LEU A 127 14.78 -11.10 8.72
N GLY A 128 15.02 -12.15 9.50
CA GLY A 128 16.25 -12.93 9.44
C GLY A 128 16.43 -13.65 8.10
N SER A 129 15.35 -14.22 7.53
CA SER A 129 15.39 -14.88 6.21
C SER A 129 15.81 -13.93 5.08
N VAL A 130 15.64 -12.62 5.28
CA VAL A 130 15.99 -11.58 4.32
C VAL A 130 17.15 -10.68 4.80
N ASN A 131 17.93 -11.16 5.78
CA ASN A 131 19.09 -10.48 6.38
C ASN A 131 18.81 -9.05 6.87
N ALA A 132 17.63 -8.85 7.46
CA ALA A 132 17.13 -7.58 7.95
C ALA A 132 16.64 -7.65 9.41
N ASP A 133 17.04 -8.68 10.16
CA ASP A 133 16.80 -8.88 11.59
C ASP A 133 17.64 -7.91 12.44
N ASN A 134 17.39 -6.62 12.28
CA ASN A 134 18.03 -5.54 13.05
C ASN A 134 17.00 -4.65 13.74
N ALA A 135 17.44 -3.98 14.81
CA ALA A 135 16.56 -3.17 15.65
C ALA A 135 15.81 -2.07 14.86
N PRO A 136 16.42 -1.32 13.92
CA PRO A 136 15.68 -0.35 13.11
C PRO A 136 14.52 -0.96 12.32
N ARG A 137 14.72 -2.11 11.68
CA ARG A 137 13.68 -2.78 10.89
C ARG A 137 12.56 -3.32 11.76
N TYR A 138 12.90 -3.95 12.89
CA TYR A 138 11.90 -4.45 13.82
C TYR A 138 11.09 -3.31 14.47
N ASN A 139 11.75 -2.22 14.88
CA ASN A 139 11.07 -1.03 15.42
C ASN A 139 10.16 -0.36 14.38
N ALA A 140 10.50 -0.42 13.09
CA ALA A 140 9.61 0.06 12.03
C ALA A 140 8.33 -0.79 11.92
N ALA A 141 8.44 -2.12 12.07
CA ALA A 141 7.27 -3.01 12.12
C ALA A 141 6.38 -2.70 13.34
N LEU A 142 6.98 -2.53 14.52
CA LEU A 142 6.26 -2.15 15.74
C LEU A 142 5.55 -0.80 15.58
N SER A 143 6.25 0.19 15.01
CA SER A 143 5.68 1.52 14.76
C SER A 143 4.50 1.46 13.79
N PHE A 144 4.59 0.64 12.75
CA PHE A 144 3.48 0.43 11.82
C PHE A 144 2.26 -0.18 12.52
N ILE A 145 2.44 -1.28 13.26
CA ILE A 145 1.35 -1.95 13.97
C ILE A 145 0.71 -1.00 14.99
N GLU A 146 1.53 -0.29 15.77
CA GLU A 146 1.03 0.66 16.78
C GLU A 146 0.26 1.81 16.14
N SER A 147 0.74 2.36 15.02
CA SER A 147 0.09 3.45 14.30
C SER A 147 -1.28 3.11 13.74
N MET A 148 -1.51 1.82 13.47
CA MET A 148 -2.79 1.33 12.98
C MET A 148 -3.82 1.18 14.10
N GLU A 149 -3.39 1.22 15.36
CA GLU A 149 -4.25 1.08 16.55
C GLU A 149 -5.18 -0.14 16.48
N PRO A 150 -4.62 -1.37 16.44
CA PRO A 150 -5.45 -2.57 16.36
C PRO A 150 -6.39 -2.69 17.55
N GLN A 151 -7.63 -3.09 17.28
CA GLN A 151 -8.66 -3.24 18.31
C GLN A 151 -8.68 -4.62 18.96
N ASN A 152 -8.12 -5.63 18.29
CA ASN A 152 -8.14 -7.02 18.73
C ASN A 152 -7.02 -7.84 18.07
N GLN A 153 -6.83 -9.07 18.52
CA GLN A 153 -5.79 -9.98 18.01
C GLN A 153 -5.93 -10.31 16.51
N ALA A 154 -7.15 -10.34 15.96
CA ALA A 154 -7.35 -10.63 14.55
C ALA A 154 -6.82 -9.48 13.66
N GLU A 155 -7.04 -8.23 14.05
CA GLU A 155 -6.43 -7.08 13.37
C GLU A 155 -4.90 -7.15 13.44
N VAL A 156 -4.34 -7.52 14.59
CA VAL A 156 -2.88 -7.65 14.78
C VAL A 156 -2.29 -8.68 13.83
N LEU A 157 -2.91 -9.85 13.69
CA LEU A 157 -2.47 -10.88 12.76
C LEU A 157 -2.47 -10.35 11.31
N LEU A 158 -3.54 -9.66 10.91
CA LEU A 158 -3.65 -9.07 9.60
C LEU A 158 -2.59 -7.98 9.39
N LEU A 159 -2.34 -7.12 10.36
CA LEU A 159 -1.34 -6.06 10.29
C LEU A 159 0.08 -6.60 10.19
N VAL A 160 0.43 -7.64 10.96
CA VAL A 160 1.72 -8.33 10.82
C VAL A 160 1.85 -8.86 9.40
N GLN A 161 0.82 -9.54 8.87
CA GLN A 161 0.83 -10.05 7.51
C GLN A 161 0.95 -8.93 6.46
N MET A 162 0.27 -7.79 6.67
CA MET A 162 0.35 -6.62 5.79
C MET A 162 1.77 -6.05 5.73
N TYR A 163 2.43 -5.91 6.88
CA TYR A 163 3.82 -5.44 6.93
C TYR A 163 4.76 -6.37 6.16
N LEU A 164 4.64 -7.68 6.39
CA LEU A 164 5.45 -8.70 5.71
C LEU A 164 5.18 -8.75 4.20
N THR A 165 3.92 -8.62 3.80
CA THR A 165 3.50 -8.58 2.39
C THR A 165 4.07 -7.34 1.70
N HIS A 166 4.05 -6.19 2.38
CA HIS A 166 4.62 -4.95 1.88
C HIS A 166 6.14 -5.05 1.71
N ASP A 167 6.89 -5.51 2.73
CA ASP A 167 8.35 -5.66 2.62
C ASP A 167 8.74 -6.64 1.49
N ALA A 168 8.02 -7.77 1.37
CA ALA A 168 8.23 -8.72 0.28
C ALA A 168 7.93 -8.10 -1.10
N ALA A 169 6.87 -7.29 -1.22
CA ALA A 169 6.53 -6.62 -2.47
C ALA A 169 7.61 -5.61 -2.89
N ILE A 170 8.10 -4.79 -1.95
CA ILE A 170 9.18 -3.82 -2.20
C ILE A 170 10.47 -4.54 -2.61
N ARG A 171 10.81 -5.67 -1.98
CA ARG A 171 11.96 -6.48 -2.40
C ARG A 171 11.78 -7.06 -3.79
N ALA A 172 10.60 -7.60 -4.12
CA ALA A 172 10.32 -8.11 -5.46
C ALA A 172 10.43 -6.99 -6.52
N LEU A 173 9.91 -5.79 -6.22
CA LEU A 173 10.06 -4.61 -7.09
C LEU A 173 11.52 -4.17 -7.23
N SER A 174 12.31 -4.21 -6.15
CA SER A 174 13.74 -3.92 -6.21
C SER A 174 14.48 -4.91 -7.11
N GLN A 175 14.18 -6.20 -6.99
CA GLN A 175 14.81 -7.22 -7.84
C GLN A 175 14.37 -7.12 -9.30
N LEU A 176 13.10 -6.77 -9.54
CA LEU A 176 12.60 -6.44 -10.88
C LEU A 176 13.38 -5.26 -11.49
N GLY A 177 13.60 -4.19 -10.73
CA GLY A 177 14.32 -3.00 -11.19
C GLY A 177 15.80 -3.25 -11.50
N SER A 178 16.39 -4.30 -10.94
CA SER A 178 17.77 -4.72 -11.19
C SER A 178 17.90 -5.91 -12.15
N ALA A 179 16.80 -6.41 -12.72
CA ALA A 179 16.81 -7.60 -13.57
C ALA A 179 17.33 -7.28 -14.99
N GLU A 180 18.42 -7.91 -15.39
CA GLU A 180 18.98 -7.81 -16.74
C GLU A 180 18.41 -8.86 -17.71
N TRP A 181 17.93 -9.99 -17.16
CA TRP A 181 17.41 -11.10 -17.94
C TRP A 181 15.88 -11.15 -17.89
N LEU A 182 15.25 -11.30 -19.06
CA LEU A 182 13.80 -11.18 -19.23
C LEU A 182 12.98 -12.16 -18.35
N PRO A 183 13.32 -13.45 -18.23
CA PRO A 183 12.60 -14.34 -17.32
C PRO A 183 12.71 -13.96 -15.83
N THR A 184 13.84 -13.40 -15.38
CA THR A 184 13.98 -12.88 -14.00
C THR A 184 13.05 -11.69 -13.78
N ALA A 185 13.00 -10.77 -14.75
CA ALA A 185 12.06 -9.65 -14.72
C ALA A 185 10.59 -10.13 -14.71
N GLN A 186 10.24 -11.12 -15.54
CA GLN A 186 8.90 -11.70 -15.55
C GLN A 186 8.54 -12.37 -14.22
N MET A 187 9.46 -13.13 -13.62
CA MET A 187 9.24 -13.80 -12.34
C MET A 187 8.98 -12.80 -11.21
N TYR A 188 9.86 -11.81 -11.03
CA TYR A 188 9.70 -10.81 -9.97
C TYR A 188 8.56 -9.83 -10.25
N GLY A 189 8.30 -9.50 -11.52
CA GLY A 189 7.12 -8.73 -11.93
C GLY A 189 5.83 -9.41 -11.53
N ASN A 190 5.67 -10.69 -11.87
CA ASN A 190 4.50 -11.48 -11.49
C ASN A 190 4.35 -11.61 -9.97
N LEU A 191 5.45 -11.81 -9.24
CA LEU A 191 5.45 -11.89 -7.78
C LEU A 191 5.02 -10.55 -7.17
N ALA A 192 5.62 -9.44 -7.60
CA ALA A 192 5.29 -8.10 -7.13
C ALA A 192 3.81 -7.77 -7.37
N THR A 193 3.29 -8.01 -8.59
CA THR A 193 1.87 -7.79 -8.91
C THR A 193 0.94 -8.57 -7.99
N LYS A 194 1.26 -9.85 -7.71
CA LYS A 194 0.45 -10.68 -6.79
C LYS A 194 0.48 -10.13 -5.37
N LEU A 195 1.65 -9.78 -4.85
CA LEU A 195 1.79 -9.24 -3.49
C LEU A 195 1.10 -7.88 -3.32
N LEU A 196 1.20 -6.99 -4.32
CA LEU A 196 0.51 -5.71 -4.32
C LEU A 196 -1.01 -5.87 -4.34
N ARG A 197 -1.54 -6.80 -5.14
CA ARG A 197 -2.97 -7.14 -5.13
C ARG A 197 -3.42 -7.72 -3.79
N THR A 198 -2.60 -8.58 -3.18
CA THR A 198 -2.88 -9.09 -1.82
C THR A 198 -2.88 -7.96 -0.79
N SER A 199 -1.93 -7.03 -0.87
CA SER A 199 -1.86 -5.85 0.00
C SER A 199 -3.14 -5.01 -0.06
N GLN A 200 -3.68 -4.77 -1.26
CA GLN A 200 -4.98 -4.10 -1.44
C GLN A 200 -6.12 -4.89 -0.76
N GLY A 201 -6.20 -6.20 -0.98
CA GLY A 201 -7.22 -7.05 -0.34
C GLY A 201 -7.12 -7.08 1.18
N GLN A 202 -5.91 -6.99 1.75
CA GLN A 202 -5.70 -6.87 3.19
C GLN A 202 -6.20 -5.52 3.71
N MET A 203 -5.95 -4.41 3.01
CA MET A 203 -6.50 -3.10 3.37
C MET A 203 -8.03 -3.08 3.35
N GLU A 204 -8.65 -3.65 2.32
CA GLU A 204 -10.11 -3.79 2.25
C GLU A 204 -10.67 -4.64 3.40
N THR A 205 -9.97 -5.73 3.72
CA THR A 205 -10.36 -6.63 4.81
C THR A 205 -10.28 -5.93 6.16
N LEU A 206 -9.21 -5.18 6.43
CA LEU A 206 -9.10 -4.35 7.63
C LEU A 206 -10.23 -3.33 7.71
N GLY A 207 -10.54 -2.66 6.59
CA GLY A 207 -11.68 -1.75 6.49
C GLY A 207 -13.02 -2.43 6.78
N ARG A 208 -13.25 -3.65 6.28
CA ARG A 208 -14.47 -4.44 6.56
C ARG A 208 -14.55 -4.85 8.03
N MET A 209 -13.45 -5.29 8.62
CA MET A 209 -13.38 -5.66 10.05
C MET A 209 -13.79 -4.48 10.93
N ARG A 210 -13.30 -3.28 10.63
CA ARG A 210 -13.60 -2.06 11.39
C ARG A 210 -15.02 -1.53 11.21
N ARG A 211 -15.63 -1.76 10.04
CA ARG A 211 -17.04 -1.42 9.77
C ARG A 211 -18.02 -2.43 10.38
N GLY A 212 -17.55 -3.52 10.99
CA GLY A 212 -18.43 -4.48 11.68
C GLY A 212 -19.41 -5.22 10.76
N GLY A 213 -19.15 -5.29 9.46
CA GLY A 213 -20.05 -5.95 8.50
C GLY A 213 -21.31 -5.15 8.12
N GLU A 214 -21.39 -3.86 8.45
CA GLU A 214 -22.51 -3.00 8.03
C GLU A 214 -22.44 -2.78 6.51
N GLN A 215 -23.23 -3.55 5.76
CA GLN A 215 -23.56 -3.22 4.38
C GLN A 215 -24.77 -2.29 4.41
N VAL A 216 -24.56 -1.00 4.19
CA VAL A 216 -25.66 -0.04 3.99
C VAL A 216 -26.32 -0.35 2.65
N VAL A 217 -27.30 -1.26 2.65
CA VAL A 217 -28.14 -1.53 1.47
C VAL A 217 -29.17 -0.41 1.36
N LYS A 218 -28.92 0.57 0.50
CA LYS A 218 -29.90 1.62 0.18
C LYS A 218 -30.96 1.05 -0.75
N HIS A 219 -32.07 0.57 -0.19
CA HIS A 219 -33.26 0.21 -0.97
C HIS A 219 -33.89 1.47 -1.57
N ILE A 220 -33.62 1.74 -2.84
CA ILE A 220 -34.32 2.77 -3.60
C ILE A 220 -35.53 2.10 -4.26
N HIS A 221 -36.73 2.37 -3.78
CA HIS A 221 -37.96 1.99 -4.48
C HIS A 221 -38.13 2.91 -5.69
N VAL A 222 -37.97 2.35 -6.89
CA VAL A 222 -38.36 3.02 -8.13
C VAL A 222 -39.80 2.60 -8.42
N ASP A 223 -40.75 3.52 -8.23
CA ASP A 223 -42.15 3.28 -8.60
C ASP A 223 -42.26 3.34 -10.13
N ASN A 224 -42.68 2.24 -10.75
CA ASN A 224 -42.67 2.06 -12.21
C ASN A 224 -43.92 2.67 -12.88
N ARG A 225 -44.56 3.64 -12.24
CA ARG A 225 -45.79 4.31 -12.70
C ARG A 225 -45.51 5.57 -13.54
N GLY A 226 -44.51 5.49 -14.42
CA GLY A 226 -44.41 6.39 -15.57
C GLY A 226 -43.42 7.56 -15.49
N GLY A 227 -42.22 7.37 -14.94
CA GLY A 227 -41.14 8.37 -15.06
C GLY A 227 -39.76 7.72 -15.14
N GLN A 228 -38.96 8.07 -16.16
CA GLN A 228 -37.55 7.70 -16.25
C GLN A 228 -36.81 8.21 -15.00
N ALA A 229 -36.19 7.31 -14.25
CA ALA A 229 -35.34 7.68 -13.12
C ALA A 229 -33.94 8.05 -13.61
N VAL A 230 -33.61 9.35 -13.58
CA VAL A 230 -32.22 9.82 -13.69
C VAL A 230 -31.61 9.78 -12.29
N ILE A 231 -30.62 8.92 -12.08
CA ILE A 231 -29.87 8.86 -10.82
C ILE A 231 -28.70 9.84 -10.92
N ALA A 232 -28.85 11.03 -10.34
CA ALA A 232 -27.76 11.99 -10.17
C ALA A 232 -27.69 12.44 -8.70
N GLU A 233 -26.48 12.58 -8.17
CA GLU A 233 -26.22 13.00 -6.78
C GLU A 233 -26.67 14.45 -6.52
N SER A 234 -26.82 15.26 -7.57
CA SER A 234 -27.52 16.55 -7.54
C SER A 234 -28.22 16.83 -8.88
N VAL A 235 -29.47 17.28 -8.85
CA VAL A 235 -30.23 17.70 -10.04
C VAL A 235 -30.54 19.19 -9.92
N THR A 236 -29.89 20.01 -10.74
CA THR A 236 -30.29 21.41 -10.98
C THR A 236 -31.36 21.44 -12.07
N ASN A 237 -32.62 21.71 -11.69
CA ASN A 237 -33.71 21.92 -12.64
C ASN A 237 -33.57 23.29 -13.32
N GLY A 238 -32.99 23.30 -14.52
CA GLY A 238 -33.19 24.37 -15.51
C GLY A 238 -34.40 24.01 -16.36
N GLY A 239 -35.46 24.83 -16.30
CA GLY A 239 -36.74 24.54 -16.93
C GLY A 239 -36.69 24.47 -18.47
N SER A 240 -37.45 23.54 -19.04
CA SER A 240 -38.30 23.77 -20.21
C SER A 240 -39.26 22.58 -20.41
N GLU A 241 -40.34 22.84 -21.12
CA GLU A 241 -41.65 22.19 -21.08
C GLU A 241 -41.76 20.75 -21.64
N ASN A 242 -42.81 20.08 -21.17
CA ASN A 242 -43.37 18.83 -21.67
C ASN A 242 -43.75 18.91 -23.17
N GLY A 243 -42.92 18.33 -24.04
CA GLY A 243 -43.31 17.99 -25.41
C GLY A 243 -43.87 16.58 -25.49
N LYS A 244 -45.19 16.43 -25.68
CA LYS A 244 -45.81 15.15 -26.05
C LYS A 244 -45.38 14.79 -27.47
N ILE A 245 -44.59 13.71 -27.62
CA ILE A 245 -44.35 13.08 -28.92
C ILE A 245 -45.34 11.92 -29.03
N GLY A 246 -46.53 12.22 -29.55
CA GLY A 246 -47.40 11.19 -30.12
C GLY A 246 -46.80 10.71 -31.43
N GLU A 247 -46.95 9.42 -31.72
CA GLU A 247 -46.44 8.70 -32.90
C GLU A 247 -45.01 8.15 -32.76
N GLN A 248 -44.90 7.03 -32.05
CA GLN A 248 -43.85 6.04 -32.34
C GLN A 248 -44.53 4.74 -32.78
N SER A 249 -44.21 4.30 -34.00
CA SER A 249 -44.76 3.09 -34.62
C SER A 249 -44.28 1.82 -33.90
N HIS A 250 -45.21 1.02 -33.37
CA HIS A 250 -44.94 -0.32 -32.83
C HIS A 250 -44.83 -1.38 -33.93
N ALA A 251 -43.87 -1.20 -34.85
CA ALA A 251 -43.52 -2.23 -35.81
C ALA A 251 -42.09 -2.72 -35.52
N THR A 252 -41.96 -3.91 -34.96
CA THR A 252 -40.70 -4.67 -34.96
C THR A 252 -40.42 -5.06 -36.41
N GLY A 253 -39.68 -4.22 -37.13
CA GLY A 253 -39.14 -4.55 -38.44
C GLY A 253 -38.28 -5.79 -38.35
N ALA A 254 -38.46 -6.71 -39.30
CA ALA A 254 -37.68 -7.94 -39.42
C ALA A 254 -36.17 -7.64 -39.30
N ALA A 255 -35.48 -8.39 -38.43
CA ALA A 255 -34.04 -8.33 -38.32
C ALA A 255 -33.43 -8.76 -39.65
N GLY A 256 -33.05 -7.78 -40.48
CA GLY A 256 -32.22 -8.00 -41.65
C GLY A 256 -30.90 -8.65 -41.22
N ILE A 257 -30.43 -9.57 -42.05
CA ILE A 257 -29.14 -10.25 -41.94
C ILE A 257 -28.05 -9.17 -41.96
N GLY A 258 -27.51 -8.81 -40.79
CA GLY A 258 -26.33 -7.95 -40.67
C GLY A 258 -25.05 -8.76 -40.91
N PRO A 259 -23.99 -8.16 -41.50
CA PRO A 259 -22.74 -8.87 -41.73
C PRO A 259 -22.05 -9.26 -40.41
N ALA A 260 -21.41 -10.43 -40.40
CA ALA A 260 -20.69 -10.97 -39.24
C ALA A 260 -19.55 -10.04 -38.78
N LEU A 261 -19.38 -9.90 -37.46
CA LEU A 261 -18.32 -9.08 -36.86
C LEU A 261 -16.94 -9.73 -37.07
N PRO A 262 -15.90 -8.98 -37.48
CA PRO A 262 -14.57 -9.53 -37.71
C PRO A 262 -13.88 -9.92 -36.40
N GLY A 263 -13.36 -11.15 -36.36
CA GLY A 263 -12.53 -11.64 -35.26
C GLY A 263 -11.07 -11.16 -35.37
N PRO A 264 -10.24 -11.31 -34.32
CA PRO A 264 -8.87 -10.77 -34.26
C PRO A 264 -7.84 -11.39 -35.22
N ASN A 265 -8.24 -12.23 -36.18
CA ASN A 265 -7.34 -12.96 -37.07
C ASN A 265 -7.78 -12.81 -38.54
N PRO A 266 -7.03 -12.09 -39.40
CA PRO A 266 -7.49 -11.67 -40.73
C PRO A 266 -7.58 -12.77 -41.82
N LEU A 267 -7.29 -14.04 -41.49
CA LEU A 267 -7.38 -15.18 -42.41
C LEU A 267 -8.32 -16.31 -41.93
N GLY A 268 -9.06 -16.12 -40.83
CA GLY A 268 -9.99 -17.13 -40.30
C GLY A 268 -11.44 -16.87 -40.73
N GLN A 269 -12.21 -17.92 -41.00
CA GLN A 269 -13.67 -17.80 -41.19
C GLN A 269 -14.33 -17.30 -39.89
N GLY A 270 -15.31 -16.39 -40.03
CA GLY A 270 -16.03 -15.79 -38.90
C GLY A 270 -16.78 -16.83 -38.06
N VAL A 271 -16.87 -16.58 -36.75
CA VAL A 271 -17.60 -17.46 -35.83
C VAL A 271 -19.12 -17.30 -35.99
N PRO A 272 -19.90 -18.39 -36.00
CA PRO A 272 -21.34 -18.32 -36.12
C PRO A 272 -21.97 -17.68 -34.87
N ILE A 273 -23.02 -16.88 -35.10
CA ILE A 273 -23.83 -16.26 -34.06
C ILE A 273 -24.70 -17.36 -33.41
N PRO A 274 -24.73 -17.50 -32.07
CA PRO A 274 -25.57 -18.51 -31.42
C PRO A 274 -27.06 -18.20 -31.67
N GLY A 275 -27.74 -19.11 -32.38
CA GLY A 275 -29.19 -19.08 -32.60
C GLY A 275 -29.96 -19.60 -31.38
N ARG A 276 -31.21 -19.15 -31.20
CA ARG A 276 -32.13 -19.56 -30.13
C ARG A 276 -32.78 -20.95 -30.36
N GLU A 277 -32.15 -21.81 -31.14
CA GLU A 277 -32.66 -23.16 -31.43
C GLU A 277 -32.00 -24.13 -30.44
N ARG A 278 -32.81 -24.81 -29.62
CA ARG A 278 -32.31 -25.80 -28.65
C ARG A 278 -31.56 -26.91 -29.38
N GLU A 279 -30.35 -27.23 -28.95
CA GLU A 279 -29.64 -28.44 -29.39
C GLU A 279 -30.48 -29.70 -29.09
N ALA A 280 -30.44 -30.66 -30.01
CA ALA A 280 -31.09 -31.96 -29.89
C ALA A 280 -30.57 -32.71 -28.65
N ALA A 281 -31.46 -33.48 -28.01
CA ALA A 281 -31.13 -34.24 -26.79
C ALA A 281 -29.94 -35.19 -27.01
N LEU A 282 -28.90 -35.00 -26.22
CA LEU A 282 -27.73 -35.89 -26.15
C LEU A 282 -28.14 -37.29 -25.69
N GLN A 283 -27.50 -38.32 -26.24
CA GLN A 283 -27.74 -39.72 -25.87
C GLN A 283 -27.26 -40.00 -24.44
N ASP A 284 -28.03 -40.81 -23.70
CA ASP A 284 -27.75 -41.17 -22.30
C ASP A 284 -26.45 -41.99 -22.17
N ALA A 285 -25.53 -41.51 -21.33
CA ALA A 285 -24.19 -42.06 -21.14
C ALA A 285 -24.15 -43.34 -20.29
N ARG A 286 -25.29 -43.88 -19.84
CA ARG A 286 -25.34 -45.14 -19.09
C ARG A 286 -25.86 -46.29 -19.96
N ARG A 287 -24.93 -47.04 -20.54
CA ARG A 287 -25.21 -48.34 -21.15
C ARG A 287 -25.71 -49.31 -20.06
N HIS A 288 -27.01 -49.51 -19.96
CA HIS A 288 -27.56 -50.62 -19.18
C HIS A 288 -27.46 -51.89 -20.04
N GLU A 289 -26.40 -52.67 -19.85
CA GLU A 289 -26.36 -54.02 -20.40
C GLU A 289 -27.40 -54.87 -19.66
N SER A 290 -28.35 -55.41 -20.42
CA SER A 290 -29.25 -56.45 -19.95
C SER A 290 -28.49 -57.76 -20.02
N GLY A 291 -28.07 -58.27 -18.85
CA GLY A 291 -27.62 -59.65 -18.74
C GLY A 291 -28.78 -60.57 -19.14
N ARG A 292 -28.58 -61.35 -20.20
CA ARG A 292 -29.42 -62.48 -20.56
C ARG A 292 -28.67 -63.78 -20.26
N ALA A 293 -29.48 -64.77 -19.87
CA ALA A 293 -29.17 -66.11 -19.41
C ALA A 293 -28.20 -66.90 -20.29
#